data_AF-A0A7C6IW97-F1
#
_entry.id   AF-A0A7C6IW97-F1
#
_cell.length_a   1.000
_cell.length_b   1.000
_cell.length_c   1.000
_cell.angle_alpha   90.00
_cell.angle_beta   90.00
_cell.angle_gamma   90.00
#
_symmetry.space_group_name_H-M   'P 1'
#
loop_
_entity.id
_entity.type
_entity.pdbx_description
1 polymer ?
#
loop_
_entity_poly.entity_id
_entity_poly.type
_entity_poly.pdbx_seq_one_letter_code
_entity_poly.pdbx_strand_id
1 'polypeptide(L)'
;RKSLDRYEKKELIDEDGNPFDAYVYNGEDSNDALYTLGEIEVNPLILDDYANIALSSKSGNGDYDIDAVEALITRWQEPFATLTPHTLTYYNVTGYYNAFISGLANRGEQYHSISTNQATMVANIDNKRMEITAVSSDEELTNLIKFQHSYNAAARYINVIDEMLEHIIMRL
;
A
#
# COMPACT_ATOMS: atom_id res chain seq x y z
N ARG A 1 -24.77 -14.12 -0.66
CA ARG A 1 -24.97 -15.52 -0.20
C ARG A 1 -24.58 -16.49 -1.31
N LYS A 2 -23.50 -17.26 -1.15
CA LYS A 2 -23.11 -18.33 -2.10
C LYS A 2 -23.99 -19.60 -2.05
N SER A 3 -24.88 -19.71 -1.06
CA SER A 3 -25.62 -20.94 -0.77
C SER A 3 -27.06 -20.96 -1.28
N LEU A 4 -27.53 -19.92 -1.97
CA LEU A 4 -28.90 -19.84 -2.50
C LEU A 4 -28.86 -19.44 -3.97
N ASP A 5 -29.56 -20.21 -4.80
CA ASP A 5 -29.68 -19.91 -6.22
C ASP A 5 -30.52 -18.64 -6.41
N ARG A 6 -29.96 -17.68 -7.13
CA ARG A 6 -30.56 -16.36 -7.41
C ARG A 6 -31.74 -16.44 -8.37
N TYR A 7 -31.86 -17.55 -9.09
CA TYR A 7 -32.92 -17.80 -10.05
C TYR A 7 -33.52 -19.19 -9.81
N GLU A 8 -34.85 -19.26 -9.77
CA GLU A 8 -35.59 -20.52 -9.74
C GLU A 8 -36.12 -20.81 -11.14
N LYS A 9 -35.91 -22.04 -11.62
CA LYS A 9 -36.49 -22.50 -12.89
C LYS A 9 -37.99 -22.73 -12.67
N LYS A 10 -38.83 -21.95 -13.36
CA LYS A 10 -40.30 -22.13 -13.38
C LYS A 10 -40.77 -22.35 -14.81
N GLU A 11 -41.63 -23.34 -14.97
CA GLU A 11 -42.43 -23.49 -16.19
C GLU A 11 -43.51 -22.40 -16.18
N LEU A 12 -43.39 -21.45 -17.11
CA LEU A 12 -44.40 -20.43 -17.37
C LEU A 12 -45.17 -20.82 -18.64
N ILE A 13 -46.41 -20.37 -18.74
CA ILE A 13 -47.26 -20.64 -19.90
C ILE A 13 -47.26 -19.36 -20.76
N ASP A 14 -47.04 -19.49 -22.07
CA ASP A 14 -47.17 -18.39 -23.03
C ASP A 14 -48.64 -17.96 -23.21
N GLU A 15 -48.90 -16.88 -23.97
CA GLU A 15 -50.27 -16.42 -24.26
C GLU A 15 -51.10 -17.44 -25.08
N ASP A 16 -50.46 -18.44 -25.68
CA ASP A 16 -51.05 -19.48 -26.53
C ASP A 16 -51.22 -20.83 -25.81
N GLY A 17 -50.86 -20.94 -24.52
CA GLY A 17 -51.01 -22.14 -23.70
C GLY A 17 -49.84 -23.13 -23.73
N ASN A 18 -48.70 -22.80 -24.35
CA ASN A 18 -47.53 -23.66 -24.36
C ASN A 18 -46.61 -23.40 -23.16
N PRO A 19 -46.09 -24.46 -22.50
CA PRO A 19 -45.13 -24.31 -21.43
C PRO A 19 -43.74 -23.92 -21.98
N PHE A 20 -43.12 -22.91 -21.39
CA PHE A 20 -41.73 -22.55 -21.60
C PHE A 20 -40.98 -22.43 -20.27
N ASP A 21 -39.72 -22.83 -20.28
CA ASP A 21 -38.84 -22.73 -19.13
C ASP A 21 -38.34 -21.29 -18.96
N ALA A 22 -38.67 -20.65 -17.85
CA ALA A 22 -38.17 -19.33 -17.49
C ALA A 22 -37.42 -19.36 -16.16
N TYR A 23 -36.28 -18.68 -16.11
CA TYR A 23 -35.56 -18.43 -14.85
C TYR A 23 -36.12 -17.17 -14.20
N VAL A 24 -36.89 -17.34 -13.13
CA VAL A 24 -37.48 -16.23 -12.38
C VAL A 24 -36.49 -15.76 -11.32
N TYR A 25 -36.22 -14.46 -11.29
CA TYR A 25 -35.36 -13.84 -10.30
C TYR A 25 -36.01 -13.93 -8.90
N ASN A 26 -35.28 -14.51 -7.95
CA ASN A 26 -35.68 -14.51 -6.56
C ASN A 26 -35.33 -13.15 -5.94
N GLY A 27 -36.34 -12.26 -5.87
CA GLY A 27 -36.20 -10.95 -5.24
C GLY A 27 -35.92 -11.06 -3.75
N GLU A 28 -35.10 -10.14 -3.24
CA GLU A 28 -34.84 -10.02 -1.81
C GLU A 28 -35.83 -9.06 -1.17
N ASP A 29 -36.36 -9.45 -0.01
CA ASP A 29 -37.14 -8.57 0.85
C ASP A 29 -36.23 -8.00 1.96
N SER A 30 -36.28 -6.67 2.10
CA SER A 30 -35.70 -5.84 3.17
C SER A 30 -34.18 -5.58 3.19
N ASN A 31 -33.90 -4.33 3.59
CA ASN A 31 -32.65 -3.56 3.81
C ASN A 31 -31.40 -4.23 4.41
N ASP A 32 -31.39 -5.53 4.70
CA ASP A 32 -30.26 -6.24 5.31
C ASP A 32 -29.69 -7.31 4.37
N ALA A 33 -29.31 -6.88 3.17
CA ALA A 33 -28.61 -7.73 2.24
C ALA A 33 -27.23 -8.08 2.83
N LEU A 34 -27.11 -9.26 3.47
CA LEU A 34 -25.93 -9.85 4.12
C LEU A 34 -24.78 -10.18 3.13
N TYR A 35 -24.67 -9.43 2.03
CA TYR A 35 -23.58 -9.58 1.08
C TYR A 35 -22.28 -9.07 1.69
N THR A 36 -21.36 -9.99 1.95
CA THR A 36 -19.96 -9.62 2.15
C THR A 36 -19.30 -9.41 0.78
N LEU A 37 -18.26 -8.56 0.72
CA LEU A 37 -17.53 -8.30 -0.54
C LEU A 37 -16.94 -9.59 -1.16
N GLY A 38 -16.70 -10.63 -0.38
CA GLY A 38 -16.25 -11.94 -0.86
C GLY A 38 -17.35 -12.84 -1.44
N GLU A 39 -18.61 -12.41 -1.34
CA GLU A 39 -19.78 -13.14 -1.86
C GLU A 39 -20.32 -12.54 -3.16
N ILE A 40 -19.67 -11.51 -3.69
CA ILE A 40 -20.00 -10.93 -4.99
C ILE A 40 -19.06 -11.56 -6.02
N GLU A 41 -19.62 -12.32 -6.95
CA GLU A 41 -18.90 -12.89 -8.08
C GLU A 41 -19.67 -12.66 -9.37
N VAL A 42 -18.95 -12.48 -10.47
CA VAL A 42 -19.55 -12.49 -11.80
C VAL A 42 -19.94 -13.93 -12.12
N ASN A 43 -21.12 -14.13 -12.72
CA ASN A 43 -21.59 -15.46 -13.09
C ASN A 43 -20.52 -16.17 -13.96
N PRO A 44 -19.99 -17.33 -13.54
CA PRO A 44 -18.92 -18.02 -14.26
C PRO A 44 -19.34 -18.41 -15.68
N LEU A 45 -20.62 -18.69 -15.93
CA LEU A 45 -21.12 -18.99 -17.27
C LEU A 45 -20.99 -17.80 -18.24
N ILE A 46 -21.04 -16.57 -17.71
CA ILE A 46 -20.83 -15.35 -18.50
C ILE A 46 -19.34 -15.11 -18.74
N LEU A 47 -18.48 -15.51 -17.80
CA LEU A 47 -17.02 -15.43 -17.98
C LEU A 47 -16.50 -16.43 -19.02
N ASP A 48 -17.11 -17.62 -19.07
CA ASP A 48 -16.76 -18.66 -20.04
C ASP A 48 -17.29 -18.32 -21.44
N ASP A 49 -18.51 -17.81 -21.54
CA ASP A 49 -19.08 -17.34 -22.81
C ASP A 49 -19.97 -16.10 -22.62
N TYR A 50 -19.50 -14.97 -23.17
CA TYR A 50 -20.21 -13.69 -23.14
C TYR A 50 -21.52 -13.72 -23.94
N ALA A 51 -21.69 -14.66 -24.88
CA ALA A 51 -22.93 -14.82 -25.64
C ALA A 51 -24.12 -15.28 -24.77
N ASN A 52 -23.85 -15.74 -23.54
CA ASN A 52 -24.89 -16.05 -22.56
C ASN A 52 -25.61 -14.81 -22.02
N ILE A 53 -25.09 -13.59 -22.28
CA ILE A 53 -25.83 -12.37 -22.04
C ILE A 53 -26.88 -12.24 -23.14
N ALA A 54 -28.14 -12.51 -22.80
CA ALA A 54 -29.25 -12.43 -23.74
C ALA A 54 -29.50 -10.98 -24.21
N LEU A 55 -28.86 -10.60 -25.32
CA LEU A 55 -29.03 -9.31 -26.01
C LEU A 55 -29.80 -9.47 -27.33
N SER A 56 -30.66 -10.49 -27.45
CA SER A 56 -31.49 -10.68 -28.64
C SER A 56 -32.72 -9.77 -28.57
N SER A 57 -32.99 -9.01 -29.63
CA SER A 57 -34.24 -8.25 -29.74
C SER A 57 -35.44 -9.17 -29.95
N LYS A 58 -36.62 -8.78 -29.47
CA LYS A 58 -37.89 -9.51 -29.66
C LYS A 58 -38.42 -9.42 -31.11
N SER A 59 -37.65 -8.87 -32.06
CA SER A 59 -38.12 -8.61 -33.43
C SER A 59 -38.20 -9.87 -34.32
N GLY A 60 -37.64 -10.99 -33.87
CA GLY A 60 -37.66 -12.26 -34.62
C GLY A 60 -36.68 -12.33 -35.79
N ASN A 61 -35.93 -11.25 -36.07
CA ASN A 61 -34.98 -11.18 -37.20
C ASN A 61 -33.55 -11.61 -36.83
N GLY A 62 -33.30 -12.02 -35.60
CA GLY A 62 -31.94 -12.29 -35.10
C GLY A 62 -31.12 -11.02 -34.82
N ASP A 63 -31.78 -9.85 -34.82
CA ASP A 63 -31.15 -8.57 -34.49
C ASP A 63 -30.88 -8.45 -32.98
N TYR A 64 -29.81 -7.74 -32.64
CA TYR A 64 -29.46 -7.43 -31.25
C TYR A 64 -30.34 -6.31 -30.68
N ASP A 65 -30.61 -6.38 -29.38
CA ASP A 65 -31.33 -5.37 -28.61
C ASP A 65 -30.40 -4.18 -28.31
N ILE A 66 -30.27 -3.29 -29.30
CA ILE A 66 -29.42 -2.10 -29.21
C ILE A 66 -29.92 -1.14 -28.12
N ASP A 67 -31.24 -1.04 -27.93
CA ASP A 67 -31.84 -0.15 -26.94
C ASP A 67 -31.48 -0.59 -25.51
N ALA A 68 -31.49 -1.90 -25.22
CA ALA A 68 -31.03 -2.44 -23.95
C ALA A 68 -29.54 -2.18 -23.71
N VAL A 69 -28.70 -2.30 -24.74
CA VAL A 69 -27.27 -2.01 -24.65
C VAL A 69 -27.03 -0.53 -24.39
N GLU A 70 -27.75 0.36 -25.08
CA GLU A 70 -27.64 1.81 -24.87
C GLU A 70 -28.09 2.22 -23.46
N ALA A 71 -29.16 1.61 -22.94
CA ALA A 71 -29.60 1.81 -21.57
C ALA A 71 -28.55 1.36 -20.54
N LEU A 72 -27.87 0.22 -20.78
CA LEU A 72 -26.79 -0.27 -19.93
C LEU A 72 -25.59 0.68 -19.95
N ILE A 73 -25.16 1.14 -21.12
CA ILE A 73 -24.05 2.09 -21.26
C ILE A 73 -24.39 3.40 -20.55
N THR A 74 -25.60 3.93 -20.77
CA THR A 74 -26.07 5.16 -20.12
C THR A 74 -26.02 4.99 -18.60
N ARG A 75 -26.56 3.89 -18.07
CA ARG A 75 -26.57 3.63 -16.63
C ARG A 75 -25.17 3.43 -16.04
N TRP A 76 -24.21 2.95 -16.83
CA TRP A 76 -22.81 2.85 -16.42
C TRP A 76 -22.12 4.22 -16.32
N GLN A 77 -22.57 5.18 -17.13
CA GLN A 77 -22.07 6.55 -17.14
C GLN A 77 -22.74 7.45 -16.09
N GLU A 78 -23.88 7.04 -15.54
CA GLU A 78 -24.58 7.75 -14.48
C GLU A 78 -23.75 7.79 -13.17
N PRO A 79 -23.77 8.91 -12.44
CA PRO A 79 -23.13 8.99 -11.13
C PRO A 79 -23.84 8.09 -10.10
N PHE A 80 -23.09 7.23 -9.40
CA PHE A 80 -23.67 6.26 -8.47
C PHE A 80 -23.15 6.40 -7.03
N ALA A 81 -21.91 6.86 -6.84
CA ALA A 81 -21.30 6.92 -5.51
C ALA A 81 -20.27 8.06 -5.36
N THR A 82 -20.07 8.47 -4.11
CA THR A 82 -18.99 9.38 -3.71
C THR A 82 -17.81 8.57 -3.17
N LEU A 83 -16.58 9.05 -3.37
CA LEU A 83 -15.38 8.33 -2.96
C LEU A 83 -15.18 8.33 -1.44
N THR A 84 -15.60 9.41 -0.77
CA THR A 84 -15.52 9.56 0.68
C THR A 84 -16.80 10.19 1.22
N PRO A 85 -17.12 9.99 2.51
CA PRO A 85 -18.30 10.61 3.14
C PRO A 85 -18.28 12.14 3.10
N HIS A 86 -17.13 12.76 2.81
CA HIS A 86 -16.94 14.21 2.79
C HIS A 86 -16.89 14.80 1.38
N THR A 87 -16.89 13.97 0.33
CA THR A 87 -16.91 14.43 -1.07
C THR A 87 -18.34 14.58 -1.56
N LEU A 88 -18.68 15.76 -2.08
CA LEU A 88 -19.99 16.04 -2.69
C LEU A 88 -20.07 15.60 -4.17
N THR A 89 -18.93 15.29 -4.78
CA THR A 89 -18.86 14.84 -6.17
C THR A 89 -19.22 13.36 -6.26
N TYR A 90 -20.29 13.08 -6.98
CA TYR A 90 -20.63 11.73 -7.38
C TYR A 90 -19.85 11.34 -8.64
N TYR A 91 -19.38 10.10 -8.65
CA TYR A 91 -18.65 9.53 -9.77
C TYR A 91 -19.49 8.42 -10.41
N ASN A 92 -19.33 8.27 -11.72
CA ASN A 92 -19.74 7.06 -12.43
C ASN A 92 -18.74 5.92 -12.17
N VAL A 93 -19.03 4.72 -12.65
CA VAL A 93 -18.23 3.52 -12.30
C VAL A 93 -16.75 3.69 -12.65
N THR A 94 -16.45 4.15 -13.86
CA THR A 94 -15.08 4.38 -14.33
C THR A 94 -14.40 5.51 -13.55
N GLY A 95 -15.09 6.63 -13.33
CA GLY A 95 -14.57 7.76 -12.58
C GLY A 95 -14.27 7.41 -11.12
N TYR A 96 -15.13 6.60 -10.51
CA TYR A 96 -14.97 6.13 -9.14
C TYR A 96 -13.72 5.25 -9.02
N TYR A 97 -13.58 4.27 -9.91
CA TYR A 97 -12.41 3.39 -9.93
C TYR A 97 -11.11 4.18 -10.13
N ASN A 98 -11.07 5.10 -11.09
CA ASN A 98 -9.91 5.93 -11.34
C ASN A 98 -9.54 6.81 -10.15
N ALA A 99 -10.54 7.45 -9.51
CA ALA A 99 -10.31 8.29 -8.35
C ALA A 99 -9.83 7.47 -7.14
N PHE A 100 -10.40 6.27 -6.95
CA PHE A 100 -10.00 5.34 -5.89
C PHE A 100 -8.55 4.90 -6.04
N ILE A 101 -8.17 4.39 -7.22
CA ILE A 101 -6.80 3.95 -7.50
C ILE A 101 -5.83 5.13 -7.42
N SER A 102 -6.21 6.31 -7.91
CA SER A 102 -5.39 7.52 -7.79
C SER A 102 -5.18 7.91 -6.33
N GLY A 103 -6.21 7.85 -5.50
CA GLY A 103 -6.11 8.12 -4.06
C GLY A 103 -5.18 7.13 -3.35
N LEU A 104 -5.27 5.84 -3.70
CA LEU A 104 -4.39 4.80 -3.18
C LEU A 104 -2.94 5.04 -3.62
N ALA A 105 -2.70 5.32 -4.90
CA ALA A 105 -1.37 5.59 -5.45
C ALA A 105 -0.71 6.79 -4.76
N ASN A 106 -1.43 7.90 -4.58
CA ASN A 106 -0.92 9.08 -3.89
C ASN A 106 -0.52 8.79 -2.43
N ARG A 107 -1.34 8.03 -1.71
CA ARG A 107 -1.03 7.61 -0.33
C ARG A 107 0.19 6.68 -0.31
N GLY A 108 0.27 5.74 -1.24
CA GLY A 108 1.40 4.84 -1.39
C GLY A 108 2.70 5.60 -1.61
N GLU A 109 2.72 6.55 -2.53
CA GLU A 109 3.87 7.39 -2.82
C GLU A 109 4.28 8.24 -1.62
N GLN A 110 3.32 8.84 -0.91
CA GLN A 110 3.59 9.61 0.30
C GLN A 110 4.28 8.76 1.38
N TYR A 111 3.76 7.56 1.65
CA TYR A 111 4.37 6.66 2.64
C TYR A 111 5.74 6.15 2.18
N HIS A 112 5.91 5.87 0.89
CA HIS A 112 7.20 5.48 0.34
C HIS A 112 8.25 6.59 0.51
N SER A 113 7.90 7.83 0.16
CA SER A 113 8.76 8.99 0.34
C SER A 113 9.15 9.20 1.81
N ILE A 114 8.19 9.13 2.74
CA ILE A 114 8.44 9.22 4.18
C ILE A 114 9.42 8.12 4.64
N SER A 115 9.20 6.88 4.22
CA SER A 115 10.07 5.75 4.57
C SER A 115 11.51 5.97 4.08
N THR A 116 11.68 6.39 2.82
CA THR A 116 13.00 6.64 2.23
C THR A 116 13.73 7.80 2.92
N ASN A 117 13.00 8.87 3.24
CA ASN A 117 13.55 10.00 3.99
C ASN A 117 13.97 9.59 5.40
N GLN A 118 13.17 8.78 6.09
CA GLN A 118 13.51 8.26 7.42
C GLN A 118 14.75 7.36 7.38
N ALA A 119 14.85 6.46 6.39
CA ALA A 119 16.04 5.63 6.22
C ALA A 119 17.30 6.47 6.01
N THR A 120 17.20 7.51 5.18
CA THR A 120 18.30 8.47 4.94
C THR A 120 18.67 9.24 6.21
N MET A 121 17.67 9.66 6.99
CA MET A 121 17.90 10.35 8.26
C MET A 121 18.63 9.46 9.27
N VAL A 122 18.24 8.19 9.38
CA VAL A 122 18.93 7.23 10.26
C VAL A 122 20.38 7.06 9.83
N ALA A 123 20.65 6.88 8.54
CA ALA A 123 22.01 6.77 8.02
C ALA A 123 22.84 8.04 8.31
N ASN A 124 22.26 9.23 8.14
CA ASN A 124 22.94 10.48 8.45
C ASN A 124 23.25 10.64 9.95
N ILE A 125 22.32 10.23 10.82
CA ILE A 125 22.56 10.23 12.27
C ILE A 125 23.68 9.25 12.61
N ASP A 126 23.69 8.06 12.01
CA ASP A 126 24.72 7.06 12.27
C ASP A 126 26.10 7.53 11.81
N ASN A 127 26.18 8.16 10.63
CA ASN A 127 27.40 8.81 10.15
C ASN A 127 27.89 9.90 11.12
N LYS A 128 27.00 10.76 11.62
CA LYS A 128 27.35 11.77 12.64
C LYS A 128 27.81 11.16 13.96
N ARG A 129 27.23 10.03 14.36
CA ARG A 129 27.70 9.29 15.54
C ARG A 129 29.11 8.79 15.30
N MET A 130 29.37 8.17 14.15
CA MET A 130 30.71 7.74 13.76
C MET A 130 31.69 8.92 13.70
N GLU A 131 31.33 10.08 13.16
CA GLU A 131 32.23 11.26 13.17
C GLU A 131 32.68 11.69 14.58
N ILE A 132 31.80 11.57 15.59
CA ILE A 132 32.10 11.96 16.97
C ILE A 132 32.77 10.84 17.75
N THR A 133 32.32 9.59 17.55
CA THR A 133 32.77 8.44 18.35
C THR A 133 33.91 7.67 17.71
N ALA A 134 34.13 7.82 16.39
CA ALA A 134 35.27 7.21 15.74
C ALA A 134 36.53 7.93 16.20
N VAL A 135 37.36 7.19 16.92
CA VAL A 135 38.69 7.63 17.27
C VAL A 135 39.60 7.31 16.10
N SER A 136 40.34 8.30 15.63
CA SER A 136 41.35 8.06 14.59
C SER A 136 42.53 7.33 15.21
N SER A 137 42.89 6.15 14.66
CA SER A 137 44.07 5.40 15.11
C SER A 137 45.37 6.20 14.98
N ASP A 138 45.44 7.13 14.04
CA ASP A 138 46.59 8.02 13.87
C ASP A 138 46.64 9.10 14.97
N GLU A 139 45.47 9.58 15.41
CA GLU A 139 45.38 10.53 16.52
C GLU A 139 45.66 9.85 17.86
N GLU A 140 45.17 8.62 18.05
CA GLU A 140 45.55 7.77 19.19
C GLU A 140 47.05 7.45 19.19
N LEU A 141 47.63 7.10 18.04
CA LEU A 141 49.07 6.86 17.91
C LEU A 141 49.88 8.12 18.19
N THR A 142 49.44 9.28 17.68
CA THR A 142 50.10 10.57 17.95
C THR A 142 50.04 10.92 19.43
N ASN A 143 48.89 10.72 20.07
CA ASN A 143 48.73 10.91 21.52
C ASN A 143 49.61 9.94 22.30
N LEU A 144 49.69 8.68 21.89
CA LEU A 144 50.55 7.67 22.51
C LEU A 144 52.03 8.07 22.41
N ILE A 145 52.50 8.47 21.22
CA ILE A 145 53.86 8.96 21.01
C ILE A 145 54.14 10.20 21.88
N LYS A 146 53.20 11.14 21.94
CA LYS A 146 53.30 12.34 22.78
C LYS A 146 53.44 11.96 24.26
N PHE A 147 52.58 11.07 24.77
CA PHE A 147 52.67 10.60 26.16
C PHE A 147 53.97 9.83 26.43
N GLN A 148 54.45 9.04 25.47
CA GLN A 148 55.73 8.33 25.59
C GLN A 148 56.92 9.31 25.66
N HIS A 149 56.92 10.38 24.85
CA HIS A 149 57.94 11.42 24.92
C HIS A 149 57.87 12.21 26.22
N SER A 150 56.66 12.62 26.66
CA SER A 150 56.47 13.32 27.93
C SER A 150 56.90 12.46 29.12
N TYR A 151 56.61 11.16 29.12
CA TYR A 151 57.03 10.23 30.16
C TYR A 151 58.56 10.11 30.21
N ASN A 152 59.21 9.91 29.07
CA ASN A 152 60.67 9.86 28.99
C ASN A 152 61.33 11.17 29.46
N ALA A 153 60.75 12.33 29.13
CA ALA A 153 61.22 13.61 29.60
C ALA A 153 61.06 13.77 31.12
N ALA A 154 59.91 13.37 31.67
CA ALA A 154 59.66 13.38 33.12
C ALA A 154 60.61 12.45 33.88
N ALA A 155 60.88 11.25 33.35
CA ALA A 155 61.83 10.31 33.95
C ALA A 155 63.26 10.90 33.99
N ARG A 156 63.72 11.53 32.90
CA ARG A 156 65.00 12.25 32.89
C ARG A 156 65.03 13.40 33.89
N TYR A 157 63.94 14.17 33.97
CA TYR A 157 63.83 15.26 34.93
C TYR A 157 63.92 14.78 36.39
N ILE A 158 63.25 13.67 36.71
CA ILE A 158 63.34 13.03 38.04
C ILE A 158 64.77 12.59 38.33
N ASN A 159 65.45 11.94 37.38
CA ASN A 159 66.85 11.54 37.57
C ASN A 159 67.77 12.75 37.81
N VAL A 160 67.57 13.85 37.08
CA VAL A 160 68.35 15.08 37.30
C VAL A 160 68.07 15.68 38.68
N ILE A 161 66.83 15.65 39.16
CA ILE A 161 66.52 16.06 40.53
C ILE A 161 67.21 15.14 41.55
N ASP A 162 67.19 13.83 41.33
CA ASP A 162 67.84 12.84 42.20
C ASP A 162 69.34 13.10 42.29
N GLU A 163 70.01 13.31 41.15
CA GLU A 163 71.43 13.68 41.10
C GLU A 163 71.71 15.01 41.81
N MET A 164 70.84 16.02 41.68
CA MET A 164 70.99 17.29 42.39
C MET A 164 70.82 17.13 43.91
N LEU A 165 69.85 16.33 44.34
CA LEU A 165 69.61 16.05 45.76
C LEU A 165 70.79 15.28 46.36
N GLU A 166 71.29 14.25 45.67
CA GLU A 166 72.48 13.51 46.09
C GLU A 166 73.70 14.43 46.19
N HIS A 167 73.85 15.36 45.23
CA HIS A 167 74.95 16.31 45.27
C HIS A 167 74.90 17.24 46.48
N ILE A 168 73.71 17.73 46.85
CA ILE A 168 73.53 18.59 48.03
C ILE A 168 73.80 17.80 49.33
N ILE A 169 73.38 16.54 49.39
CA ILE A 169 73.54 15.70 50.58
C ILE A 169 75.01 15.28 50.79
N MET A 170 75.74 14.94 49.71
CA MET A 170 77.12 14.44 49.83
C MET A 170 78.20 15.53 49.93
N ARG A 171 77.91 16.78 49.54
CA ARG A 171 78.88 17.89 49.59
C ARG A 171 78.71 18.84 50.79
N LEU A 172 77.73 18.62 51.67
CA LEU A 172 77.64 19.25 52.98
C LEU A 172 78.28 18.35 54.05
#